data_AF-A0A1H3MJK5-F1
#
_entry.id   AF-A0A1H3MJK5-F1
#
_cell.length_a   1.000
_cell.length_b   1.000
_cell.length_c   1.000
_cell.angle_alpha   90.00
_cell.angle_beta   90.00
_cell.angle_gamma   90.00
#
_symmetry.space_group_name_H-M   'P 1'
#
loop_
_entity.id
_entity.type
_entity.pdbx_description
1 polymer ?
#
loop_
_entity_poly.entity_id
_entity_poly.type
_entity_poly.pdbx_seq_one_letter_code
_entity_poly.pdbx_strand_id
1 'polypeptide(L)'
;MIGDNLIKAVIAVVVFILATSALGYWLEDELTMATTWVVNKIGFFGLGLILLVTDTLVTPFPPDILLLVIAKSPLAEQWQSYVLILGMISCLAGMLGWGIGRWLGRFEFVKRTFGDFKAEHREFIRRYGFWAVVIGSITPFPFSVTCWTAGMLELRWITVLAAAISFRIPRFFFYYWLITSAGNWI
;
A
#
# COMPACT_ATOMS: atom_id res chain seq x y z
N MET A 1 -9.25 29.77 11.83
CA MET A 1 -9.96 28.47 11.74
C MET A 1 -9.19 27.39 10.98
N ILE A 2 -8.71 27.60 9.74
CA ILE A 2 -7.93 26.54 9.02
C ILE A 2 -6.52 26.35 9.63
N GLY A 3 -5.85 27.44 10.05
CA GLY A 3 -4.51 27.39 10.65
C GLY A 3 -4.43 26.62 11.98
N ASP A 4 -5.39 26.81 12.88
CA ASP A 4 -5.39 26.14 14.19
C ASP A 4 -5.60 24.62 14.07
N ASN A 5 -6.40 24.19 13.09
CA ASN A 5 -6.62 22.78 12.79
C ASN A 5 -5.39 22.15 12.13
N LEU A 6 -4.67 22.89 11.29
CA LEU A 6 -3.44 22.44 10.67
C LEU A 6 -2.34 22.20 11.73
N ILE A 7 -2.18 23.12 12.67
CA ILE A 7 -1.20 22.99 13.76
C ILE A 7 -1.52 21.77 14.63
N LYS A 8 -2.79 21.57 15.01
CA LYS A 8 -3.21 20.38 15.77
C LYS A 8 -2.95 19.08 15.01
N ALA A 9 -3.18 19.06 13.69
CA ALA A 9 -2.88 17.89 12.86
C ALA A 9 -1.38 17.60 12.81
N VAL A 10 -0.55 18.62 12.63
CA VAL A 10 0.92 18.47 12.63
C VAL A 10 1.41 17.96 13.99
N ILE A 11 0.94 18.53 15.10
CA ILE A 11 1.31 18.09 16.45
C ILE A 11 0.87 16.63 16.66
N ALA A 12 -0.34 16.26 16.26
CA ALA A 12 -0.82 14.88 16.38
C ALA A 12 0.05 13.89 15.59
N VAL A 13 0.47 14.24 14.37
CA VAL A 13 1.39 13.43 13.57
C VAL A 13 2.76 13.30 14.25
N VAL A 14 3.33 14.39 14.77
CA VAL A 14 4.62 14.38 15.46
C VAL A 14 4.56 13.53 16.73
N VAL A 15 3.53 13.69 17.56
CA VAL A 15 3.34 12.90 18.78
C VAL A 15 3.14 11.42 18.44
N PHE A 16 2.36 11.11 17.39
CA PHE A 16 2.18 9.75 16.93
C PHE A 16 3.51 9.12 16.49
N ILE A 17 4.32 9.83 15.70
CA ILE A 17 5.66 9.38 15.30
C ILE A 17 6.52 9.09 16.53
N LEU A 18 6.64 10.05 17.47
CA LEU A 18 7.44 9.88 18.68
C LEU A 18 6.98 8.70 19.54
N ALA A 19 5.67 8.53 19.71
CA ALA A 19 5.10 7.42 20.46
C ALA A 19 5.41 6.07 19.79
N THR A 20 5.27 5.98 18.45
CA THR A 20 5.60 4.76 17.71
C THR A 20 7.10 4.46 17.73
N SER A 21 7.97 5.46 17.69
CA SER A 21 9.41 5.30 17.83
C SER A 21 9.80 4.81 19.23
N ALA A 22 9.21 5.37 20.29
CA ALA A 22 9.46 4.93 21.66
C ALA A 22 8.98 3.50 21.93
N LEU A 23 7.80 3.13 21.41
CA LEU A 23 7.29 1.76 21.43
C LEU A 23 8.19 0.81 20.64
N GLY A 24 8.68 1.24 19.48
CA GLY A 24 9.61 0.47 18.66
C GLY A 24 10.92 0.17 19.39
N TYR A 25 11.43 1.13 20.18
CA TYR A 25 12.62 0.92 21.03
C TYR A 25 12.36 -0.09 22.15
N TRP A 26 11.21 0.00 22.81
CA TRP A 26 10.85 -0.93 23.90
C TRP A 26 10.60 -2.37 23.43
N LEU A 27 10.28 -2.55 22.15
CA LEU A 27 9.94 -3.85 21.56
C LEU A 27 10.97 -4.31 20.53
N GLU A 28 12.15 -3.68 20.47
CA GLU A 28 13.10 -3.91 19.38
C GLU A 28 13.64 -5.34 19.38
N ASP A 29 13.93 -5.88 20.56
CA ASP A 29 14.44 -7.24 20.73
C ASP A 29 13.36 -8.26 20.36
N GLU A 30 12.12 -8.07 20.81
CA GLU A 30 10.99 -8.94 20.47
C GLU A 30 10.66 -8.88 18.97
N LEU A 31 10.70 -7.68 18.38
CA LEU A 31 10.47 -7.47 16.96
C LEU A 31 11.55 -8.18 16.13
N THR A 32 12.82 -8.04 16.48
CA THR A 32 13.94 -8.67 15.75
C THR A 32 13.88 -10.20 15.86
N MET A 33 13.51 -10.74 17.02
CA MET A 33 13.29 -12.18 17.19
C MET A 33 12.10 -12.67 16.36
N ALA A 34 10.98 -11.96 16.38
CA ALA A 34 9.79 -12.31 15.63
C ALA A 34 10.02 -12.22 14.11
N THR A 35 10.62 -11.15 13.61
CA THR A 35 10.92 -10.95 12.18
C THR A 35 11.88 -12.01 11.68
N THR A 36 12.93 -12.32 12.44
CA THR A 36 13.91 -13.35 12.07
C THR A 36 13.29 -14.73 12.09
N TRP A 37 12.43 -15.04 13.06
CA TRP A 37 11.68 -16.30 13.08
C TRP A 37 10.76 -16.45 11.87
N VAL A 38 10.03 -15.38 11.52
CA VAL A 38 9.17 -15.34 10.33
C VAL A 38 10.01 -15.57 9.08
N VAL A 39 11.09 -14.79 8.87
CA VAL A 39 11.95 -14.93 7.68
C VAL A 39 12.54 -16.33 7.58
N ASN A 40 13.01 -16.92 8.68
CA ASN A 40 13.57 -18.28 8.67
C ASN A 40 12.52 -19.37 8.38
N LYS A 41 11.24 -19.13 8.74
CA LYS A 41 10.18 -20.13 8.59
C LYS A 41 9.46 -20.08 7.24
N ILE A 42 9.15 -18.88 6.75
CA ILE A 42 8.42 -18.69 5.48
C ILE A 42 9.30 -18.20 4.32
N GLY A 43 10.48 -17.67 4.62
CA GLY A 43 11.39 -17.09 3.62
C GLY A 43 10.84 -15.82 2.98
N PHE A 44 11.70 -15.15 2.20
CA PHE A 44 11.30 -13.98 1.42
C PHE A 44 10.18 -14.30 0.41
N PHE A 45 10.20 -15.49 -0.18
CA PHE A 45 9.14 -15.92 -1.09
C PHE A 45 7.77 -16.00 -0.40
N GLY A 46 7.71 -16.52 0.83
CA GLY A 46 6.48 -16.56 1.61
C GLY A 46 5.97 -15.16 1.97
N LEU A 47 6.87 -14.23 2.32
CA LEU A 47 6.53 -12.82 2.53
C LEU A 47 5.90 -12.20 1.28
N GLY A 48 6.49 -12.46 0.11
CA GLY A 48 5.95 -12.01 -1.18
C GLY A 48 4.57 -12.60 -1.47
N LEU A 49 4.34 -13.88 -1.18
CA LEU A 49 3.03 -14.51 -1.38
C LEU A 49 1.96 -13.93 -0.46
N ILE A 50 2.30 -13.69 0.82
CA ILE A 50 1.41 -13.05 1.78
C ILE A 50 1.04 -11.65 1.29
N LEU A 51 2.02 -10.86 0.83
CA LEU A 51 1.77 -9.55 0.25
C LEU A 51 0.84 -9.65 -0.96
N LEU A 52 1.11 -10.58 -1.87
CA LEU A 52 0.29 -10.79 -3.07
C LEU A 52 -1.18 -11.01 -2.70
N VAL A 53 -1.46 -11.88 -1.74
CA VAL A 53 -2.83 -12.19 -1.31
C VAL A 53 -3.46 -10.99 -0.60
N THR A 54 -2.74 -10.38 0.35
CA THR A 54 -3.25 -9.28 1.18
C THR A 54 -3.49 -8.00 0.40
N ASP A 55 -2.64 -7.67 -0.58
CA ASP A 55 -2.81 -6.51 -1.47
C ASP A 55 -3.76 -6.80 -2.65
N THR A 56 -4.06 -8.07 -2.95
CA THR A 56 -5.09 -8.41 -3.94
C THR A 56 -6.49 -8.31 -3.33
N LEU A 57 -6.63 -8.73 -2.07
CA LEU A 57 -7.89 -8.72 -1.34
C LEU A 57 -8.06 -7.42 -0.55
N VAL A 58 -9.30 -7.06 -0.23
CA VAL A 58 -9.58 -5.93 0.67
C VAL A 58 -9.32 -6.37 2.10
N THR A 59 -8.04 -6.36 2.50
CA THR A 59 -7.61 -6.69 3.87
C THR A 59 -7.13 -5.44 4.59
N PRO A 60 -7.36 -5.33 5.91
CA PRO A 60 -6.81 -4.24 6.72
C PRO A 60 -5.33 -4.46 7.07
N PHE A 61 -4.63 -5.40 6.41
CA PHE A 61 -3.25 -5.75 6.73
C PHE A 61 -2.29 -4.72 6.11
N PRO A 62 -1.54 -3.94 6.91
CA PRO A 62 -0.64 -2.95 6.36
C PRO A 62 0.55 -3.64 5.66
N PRO A 63 0.78 -3.39 4.36
CA PRO A 63 1.97 -3.92 3.67
C PRO A 63 3.27 -3.38 4.26
N ASP A 64 3.19 -2.28 5.01
CA ASP A 64 4.31 -1.64 5.70
C ASP A 64 4.94 -2.53 6.78
N ILE A 65 4.20 -3.50 7.35
CA ILE A 65 4.75 -4.48 8.30
C ILE A 65 5.83 -5.33 7.63
N LEU A 66 5.67 -5.67 6.35
CA LEU A 66 6.67 -6.44 5.61
C LEU A 66 7.96 -5.65 5.37
N LEU A 67 7.86 -4.33 5.25
CA LEU A 67 9.03 -3.44 5.17
C LEU A 67 9.80 -3.42 6.49
N LEU A 68 9.09 -3.43 7.62
CA LEU A 68 9.71 -3.57 8.95
C LEU A 68 10.42 -4.93 9.09
N VAL A 69 9.81 -6.01 8.61
CA VAL A 69 10.44 -7.35 8.59
C VAL A 69 11.75 -7.32 7.80
N ILE A 70 11.80 -6.66 6.63
CA ILE A 70 13.05 -6.49 5.87
C ILE A 70 14.06 -5.65 6.65
N ALA A 71 13.63 -4.55 7.28
CA ALA A 71 14.50 -3.62 7.99
C ALA A 71 15.16 -4.24 9.24
N LYS A 72 14.44 -5.13 9.95
CA LYS A 72 14.89 -5.76 11.20
C LYS A 72 15.26 -7.24 11.01
N SER A 73 15.70 -7.65 9.83
CA SER A 73 16.18 -9.01 9.57
C SER A 73 17.47 -8.99 8.74
N PRO A 74 18.16 -10.12 8.56
CA PRO A 74 19.37 -10.18 7.71
C PRO A 74 19.15 -9.74 6.26
N LEU A 75 17.89 -9.64 5.81
CA LEU A 75 17.52 -9.12 4.49
C LEU A 75 17.84 -7.62 4.33
N ALA A 76 18.14 -6.91 5.43
CA ALA A 76 18.50 -5.49 5.41
C ALA A 76 19.75 -5.20 4.57
N GLU A 77 20.69 -6.14 4.41
CA GLU A 77 21.90 -5.93 3.59
C GLU A 77 21.59 -5.69 2.11
N GLN A 78 20.53 -6.30 1.58
CA GLN A 78 20.09 -6.19 0.18
C GLN A 78 18.70 -5.54 0.08
N TRP A 79 18.39 -4.64 1.00
CA TRP A 79 17.06 -4.08 1.17
C TRP A 79 16.50 -3.47 -0.11
N GLN A 80 17.31 -2.81 -0.96
CA GLN A 80 16.84 -2.17 -2.18
C GLN A 80 16.17 -3.19 -3.11
N SER A 81 16.78 -4.36 -3.27
CA SER A 81 16.28 -5.44 -4.12
C SER A 81 14.98 -5.99 -3.56
N TYR A 82 14.93 -6.28 -2.26
CA TYR A 82 13.74 -6.84 -1.62
C TYR A 82 12.56 -5.86 -1.61
N VAL A 83 12.80 -4.58 -1.32
CA VAL A 83 11.77 -3.53 -1.35
C VAL A 83 11.24 -3.33 -2.77
N LEU A 84 12.12 -3.34 -3.78
CA LEU A 84 11.70 -3.28 -5.19
C LEU A 84 10.84 -4.48 -5.58
N ILE A 85 11.26 -5.69 -5.21
CA ILE A 85 10.50 -6.92 -5.51
C ILE A 85 9.13 -6.88 -4.82
N LEU A 86 9.06 -6.49 -3.54
CA LEU A 86 7.77 -6.33 -2.85
C LEU A 86 6.90 -5.26 -3.51
N GLY A 87 7.47 -4.14 -3.95
CA GLY A 87 6.76 -3.11 -4.71
C GLY A 87 6.20 -3.64 -6.03
N MET A 88 6.96 -4.47 -6.75
CA MET A 88 6.51 -5.13 -7.98
C MET A 88 5.41 -6.17 -7.72
N ILE A 89 5.56 -6.98 -6.66
CA ILE A 89 4.53 -7.93 -6.21
C ILE A 89 3.25 -7.18 -5.85
N SER A 90 3.35 -6.05 -5.15
CA SER A 90 2.22 -5.19 -4.82
C SER A 90 1.54 -4.62 -6.07
N CYS A 91 2.30 -4.21 -7.08
CA CYS A 91 1.74 -3.77 -8.36
C CYS A 91 1.00 -4.92 -9.07
N LEU A 92 1.57 -6.13 -9.06
CA LEU A 92 0.92 -7.33 -9.61
C LEU A 92 -0.38 -7.64 -8.86
N ALA A 93 -0.36 -7.61 -7.53
CA ALA A 93 -1.53 -7.77 -6.67
C ALA A 93 -2.62 -6.75 -7.00
N GLY A 94 -2.24 -5.48 -7.20
CA GLY A 94 -3.15 -4.43 -7.64
C GLY A 94 -3.78 -4.70 -9.00
N MET A 95 -3.03 -5.29 -9.95
CA MET A 95 -3.59 -5.69 -11.25
C MET A 95 -4.57 -6.85 -11.13
N LEU A 96 -4.29 -7.82 -10.25
CA LEU A 96 -5.23 -8.89 -9.92
C LEU A 96 -6.51 -8.32 -9.28
N GLY A 97 -6.36 -7.40 -8.33
CA GLY A 97 -7.47 -6.67 -7.72
C GLY A 97 -8.29 -5.87 -8.72
N TRP A 98 -7.65 -5.21 -9.69
CA TRP A 98 -8.33 -4.55 -10.81
C TRP A 98 -9.14 -5.54 -11.65
N GLY A 99 -8.59 -6.73 -11.93
CA GLY A 99 -9.30 -7.80 -12.63
C GLY A 99 -10.53 -8.28 -11.86
N ILE A 100 -10.40 -8.50 -10.55
CA ILE A 100 -11.51 -8.86 -9.66
C ILE A 100 -12.57 -7.76 -9.66
N GLY A 101 -12.18 -6.50 -9.49
CA GLY A 101 -13.08 -5.35 -9.56
C GLY A 101 -13.81 -5.26 -10.89
N ARG A 102 -13.12 -5.51 -12.01
CA ARG A 102 -13.72 -5.51 -13.34
C ARG A 102 -14.73 -6.63 -13.52
N TRP A 103 -14.47 -7.79 -12.94
CA TRP A 103 -15.41 -8.91 -12.94
C TRP A 103 -16.63 -8.61 -12.06
N LEU A 104 -16.42 -8.07 -10.86
CA LEU A 104 -17.50 -7.65 -9.94
C LEU A 104 -18.39 -6.56 -10.54
N GLY A 105 -17.81 -5.61 -11.29
CA GLY A 105 -18.55 -4.56 -11.99
C GLY A 105 -19.52 -5.07 -13.06
N ARG A 106 -19.41 -6.34 -13.50
CA ARG A 106 -20.34 -6.94 -14.48
C ARG A 106 -21.66 -7.39 -13.86
N PHE A 107 -21.69 -7.62 -12.54
CA PHE A 107 -22.90 -8.10 -11.86
C PHE A 107 -23.98 -7.01 -11.79
N GLU A 108 -25.22 -7.41 -12.06
CA GLU A 108 -26.40 -6.54 -12.10
C GLU A 108 -26.60 -5.75 -10.80
N PHE A 109 -26.30 -6.38 -9.65
CA PHE A 109 -26.38 -5.74 -8.33
C PHE A 109 -25.46 -4.53 -8.19
N VAL A 110 -24.24 -4.63 -8.72
CA VAL A 110 -23.25 -3.54 -8.68
C VAL A 110 -23.68 -2.42 -9.63
N LYS A 111 -24.16 -2.75 -10.82
CA LYS A 111 -24.72 -1.76 -11.77
C LYS A 111 -25.94 -1.04 -11.22
N ARG A 112 -26.79 -1.73 -10.46
CA ARG A 112 -27.95 -1.12 -9.80
C ARG A 112 -27.57 -0.19 -8.64
N THR A 113 -26.45 -0.46 -7.97
CA THR A 113 -25.95 0.35 -6.84
C THR A 113 -25.14 1.57 -7.28
N PHE A 114 -24.28 1.41 -8.29
CA PHE A 114 -23.43 2.48 -8.82
C PHE A 114 -24.02 3.19 -10.05
N GLY A 115 -25.14 2.71 -10.58
CA GLY A 115 -25.78 3.21 -11.80
C GLY A 115 -25.11 2.69 -13.07
N ASP A 116 -25.82 2.81 -14.21
CA ASP A 116 -25.20 2.61 -15.52
C ASP A 116 -24.20 3.73 -15.79
N PHE A 117 -22.95 3.38 -16.07
CA PHE A 117 -21.90 4.33 -16.45
C PHE A 117 -22.22 4.96 -17.82
N LYS A 118 -22.98 6.06 -17.79
CA LYS A 118 -23.26 6.91 -18.96
C LYS A 118 -21.97 7.45 -19.58
N ALA A 119 -22.05 7.87 -20.85
CA ALA A 119 -20.92 8.40 -21.61
C ALA A 119 -20.15 9.52 -20.88
N GLU A 120 -20.85 10.41 -20.17
CA GLU A 120 -20.26 11.50 -19.39
C GLU A 120 -19.35 11.00 -18.24
N HIS A 121 -19.75 9.92 -17.56
CA HIS A 121 -18.92 9.31 -16.50
C HIS A 121 -17.62 8.73 -17.09
N ARG A 122 -17.68 8.16 -18.29
CA ARG A 122 -16.50 7.59 -18.96
C ARG A 122 -15.47 8.65 -19.30
N GLU A 123 -15.90 9.83 -19.72
CA GLU A 123 -14.98 10.94 -20.01
C GLU A 123 -14.33 11.47 -18.72
N PHE A 124 -15.11 11.62 -17.65
CA PHE A 124 -14.58 11.99 -16.34
C PHE A 124 -13.56 10.98 -15.81
N ILE A 125 -13.89 9.67 -15.85
CA ILE A 125 -13.02 8.58 -15.45
C ILE A 125 -11.75 8.55 -16.33
N ARG A 126 -11.87 8.81 -17.63
CA ARG A 126 -10.70 8.89 -18.53
C ARG A 126 -9.76 10.03 -18.17
N ARG A 127 -10.31 11.18 -17.75
CA ARG A 127 -9.53 12.39 -17.45
C ARG A 127 -8.92 12.36 -16.04
N TYR A 128 -9.66 11.87 -15.05
CA TYR A 128 -9.28 11.95 -13.63
C TYR A 128 -8.94 10.60 -13.00
N GLY A 129 -9.23 9.48 -13.67
CA GLY A 129 -9.02 8.15 -13.10
C GLY A 129 -7.56 7.82 -12.79
N PHE A 130 -6.60 8.37 -13.55
CA PHE A 130 -5.18 8.28 -13.19
C PHE A 130 -4.93 8.90 -11.81
N TRP A 131 -5.36 10.15 -11.62
CA TRP A 131 -5.17 10.88 -10.37
C TRP A 131 -5.89 10.23 -9.19
N ALA A 132 -7.07 9.63 -9.42
CA ALA A 132 -7.76 8.86 -8.39
C ALA A 132 -6.92 7.68 -7.89
N VAL A 133 -6.26 6.93 -8.80
CA VAL A 133 -5.37 5.83 -8.43
C VAL A 133 -4.09 6.33 -7.77
N VAL A 134 -3.53 7.46 -8.22
CA VAL A 134 -2.34 8.08 -7.59
C VAL A 134 -2.63 8.44 -6.14
N ILE A 135 -3.75 9.12 -5.88
CA ILE A 135 -4.16 9.48 -4.52
C ILE A 135 -4.30 8.21 -3.67
N GLY A 136 -5.02 7.20 -4.17
CA GLY A 136 -5.15 5.92 -3.46
C GLY A 136 -3.82 5.21 -3.20
N SER A 137 -2.84 5.36 -4.09
CA SER A 137 -1.51 4.75 -3.95
C SER A 137 -0.64 5.44 -2.91
N ILE A 138 -0.77 6.76 -2.75
CA ILE A 138 0.02 7.57 -1.81
C ILE A 138 -0.60 7.56 -0.42
N THR A 139 -1.94 7.58 -0.33
CA THR A 139 -2.66 7.60 0.95
C THR A 139 -2.44 6.30 1.75
N PRO A 140 -2.58 6.33 3.08
CA PRO A 140 -2.56 5.12 3.92
C PRO A 140 -3.78 4.20 3.68
N PHE A 141 -4.63 4.53 2.70
CA PHE A 141 -5.78 3.74 2.34
C PHE A 141 -5.37 2.40 1.68
N PRO A 142 -6.14 1.31 1.85
CA PRO A 142 -5.84 0.04 1.23
C PRO A 142 -5.83 0.17 -0.30
N PHE A 143 -4.70 -0.19 -0.90
CA PHE A 143 -4.53 -0.09 -2.35
C PHE A 143 -5.40 -1.07 -3.13
N SER A 144 -5.68 -2.24 -2.55
CA SER A 144 -6.63 -3.21 -3.07
C SER A 144 -8.00 -2.59 -3.35
N VAL A 145 -8.51 -1.74 -2.44
CA VAL A 145 -9.80 -1.04 -2.63
C VAL A 145 -9.72 -0.11 -3.83
N THR A 146 -8.65 0.68 -3.93
CA THR A 146 -8.43 1.59 -5.07
C THR A 146 -8.42 0.83 -6.39
N CYS A 147 -7.72 -0.31 -6.45
CA CYS A 147 -7.64 -1.16 -7.63
C CYS A 147 -8.97 -1.82 -7.98
N TRP A 148 -9.70 -2.35 -6.99
CA TRP A 148 -11.03 -2.93 -7.19
C TRP A 148 -12.00 -1.89 -7.74
N THR A 149 -12.05 -0.71 -7.12
CA THR A 149 -12.88 0.40 -7.60
C THR A 149 -12.48 0.81 -9.01
N ALA A 150 -11.18 0.94 -9.33
CA ALA A 150 -10.73 1.24 -10.68
C ALA A 150 -11.15 0.17 -11.71
N GLY A 151 -11.18 -1.10 -11.31
CA GLY A 151 -11.70 -2.20 -12.11
C GLY A 151 -13.21 -2.10 -12.35
N MET A 152 -13.97 -1.84 -11.29
CA MET A 152 -15.43 -1.65 -11.33
C MET A 152 -15.82 -0.46 -12.22
N LEU A 153 -15.04 0.63 -12.16
CA LEU A 153 -15.20 1.85 -12.97
C LEU A 153 -14.69 1.71 -14.41
N GLU A 154 -14.29 0.50 -14.81
CA GLU A 154 -13.81 0.21 -16.15
C GLU A 154 -12.56 0.99 -16.59
N LEU A 155 -11.74 1.47 -15.63
CA LEU A 155 -10.51 2.20 -15.93
C LEU A 155 -9.55 1.30 -16.72
N ARG A 156 -8.82 1.88 -17.69
CA ARG A 156 -7.83 1.12 -18.47
C ARG A 156 -6.75 0.57 -17.54
N TRP A 157 -6.48 -0.74 -17.62
CA TRP A 157 -5.46 -1.40 -16.79
C TRP A 157 -4.10 -0.70 -16.87
N ILE A 158 -3.73 -0.18 -18.05
CA ILE A 158 -2.46 0.53 -18.25
C ILE A 158 -2.38 1.83 -17.44
N THR A 159 -3.50 2.50 -17.21
CA THR A 159 -3.58 3.71 -16.38
C THR A 159 -3.36 3.35 -14.90
N VAL A 160 -3.96 2.26 -14.44
CA VAL A 160 -3.77 1.76 -13.06
C VAL A 160 -2.32 1.29 -12.87
N LEU A 161 -1.78 0.54 -13.83
CA LEU A 161 -0.42 0.03 -13.77
C LEU A 161 0.61 1.16 -13.77
N ALA A 162 0.44 2.16 -14.64
CA ALA A 162 1.31 3.33 -14.67
C ALA A 162 1.28 4.08 -13.33
N ALA A 163 0.10 4.34 -12.77
CA ALA A 163 -0.02 4.98 -11.46
C ALA A 163 0.62 4.13 -10.34
N ALA A 164 0.43 2.82 -10.36
CA ALA A 164 1.02 1.90 -9.39
C ALA A 164 2.56 1.94 -9.46
N ILE A 165 3.14 1.73 -10.64
CA ILE A 165 4.61 1.74 -10.80
C ILE A 165 5.19 3.11 -10.41
N SER A 166 4.55 4.21 -10.82
CA SER A 166 5.05 5.56 -10.56
C SER A 166 4.90 6.04 -9.12
N PHE A 167 3.97 5.52 -8.32
CA PHE A 167 3.70 6.04 -6.97
C PHE A 167 3.71 4.99 -5.86
N ARG A 168 3.29 3.74 -6.14
CA ARG A 168 3.34 2.63 -5.17
C ARG A 168 4.78 2.26 -4.86
N ILE A 169 5.62 2.07 -5.88
CA ILE A 169 7.03 1.66 -5.68
C ILE A 169 7.79 2.75 -4.92
N PRO A 170 7.77 4.04 -5.33
CA PRO A 170 8.45 5.08 -4.56
C PRO A 170 7.94 5.21 -3.12
N ARG A 171 6.65 4.97 -2.87
CA ARG A 171 6.11 4.93 -1.51
C ARG A 171 6.78 3.83 -0.67
N PHE A 172 6.95 2.62 -1.21
CA PHE A 172 7.62 1.53 -0.49
C PHE A 172 9.05 1.91 -0.10
N PHE A 173 9.78 2.54 -1.00
CA PHE A 173 11.12 3.07 -0.71
C PHE A 173 11.09 4.19 0.34
N PHE A 174 10.16 5.14 0.23
CA PHE A 174 10.00 6.23 1.18
C PHE A 174 9.65 5.73 2.59
N TYR A 175 8.74 4.76 2.69
CA TYR A 175 8.34 4.17 3.97
C TYR A 175 9.46 3.34 4.58
N TYR A 176 10.17 2.54 3.78
CA TYR A 176 11.35 1.82 4.27
C TYR A 176 12.43 2.79 4.78
N TRP A 177 12.67 3.88 4.05
CA TRP A 177 13.59 4.95 4.48
C TRP A 177 13.11 5.61 5.78
N LEU A 178 11.81 5.84 5.95
CA LEU A 178 11.24 6.41 7.18
C LEU A 178 11.42 5.46 8.37
N ILE A 179 11.18 4.16 8.18
CA ILE A 179 11.35 3.13 9.22
C ILE A 179 12.82 3.05 9.66
N THR A 180 13.74 2.98 8.70
CA THR A 180 15.18 2.90 8.99
C THR A 180 15.72 4.21 9.54
N SER A 181 15.26 5.36 9.05
CA SER A 181 15.65 6.68 9.60
C SER A 181 15.14 6.89 11.02
N ALA A 182 13.95 6.38 11.36
CA ALA A 182 13.44 6.40 12.72
C ALA A 182 14.19 5.42 13.64
N GLY A 183 14.71 4.31 13.09
CA GLY A 183 15.52 3.32 13.83
C GLY A 183 17.00 3.69 13.96
N ASN A 184 17.55 4.50 13.06
CA ASN A 184 18.98 4.87 13.00
C ASN A 184 19.37 6.07 13.89
N TRP A 185 18.49 6.52 14.80
CA TRP A 185 18.83 7.58 15.77
C TRP A 185 19.53 7.05 17.04
N ILE A 186 19.89 5.77 17.11
CA ILE A 186 20.68 5.17 18.21
C ILE A 186 21.64 4.14 17.64
#